data_AF-A0A1Z9IVC8-F1
#
_entry.id   AF-A0A1Z9IVC8-F1
#
_cell.length_a   1.000
_cell.length_b   1.000
_cell.length_c   1.000
_cell.angle_alpha   90.00
_cell.angle_beta   90.00
_cell.angle_gamma   90.00
#
_symmetry.space_group_name_H-M   'P 1'
#
loop_
_entity.id
_entity.type
_entity.pdbx_description
1 polymer ?
#
loop_
_entity_poly.entity_id
_entity_poly.type
_entity_poly.pdbx_seq_one_letter_code
_entity_poly.pdbx_strand_id
1 'polypeptide(L)'
;MRRIVALLLIMTITISLSAVAESGVNEESNLSGTDIESVFFPNEASAGDEFGISVKLNEESASNGTSVTWITQMCINSGICYPPETYTLTSAGDGFWDGSIVPEEDLSYINWRIELHYENGDESGVPAEGFGWRVWSDCWYDNGTWGGPSSDCQDSDSVLPGFSLYTVSASIGMAALMARRS
;
A
#
# COMPACT_ATOMS: atom_id res chain seq x y z
N MET A 1 -27.40 -11.77 33.87
CA MET A 1 -27.41 -10.44 33.21
C MET A 1 -26.03 -9.79 33.12
N ARG A 2 -25.27 -9.60 34.23
CA ARG A 2 -23.91 -8.99 34.18
C ARG A 2 -22.90 -9.69 33.26
N ARG A 3 -22.92 -11.03 33.16
CA ARG A 3 -22.02 -11.80 32.28
C ARG A 3 -22.37 -11.68 30.79
N ILE A 4 -23.64 -11.47 30.45
CA ILE A 4 -24.12 -11.29 29.07
C ILE A 4 -23.76 -9.89 28.57
N VAL A 5 -23.89 -8.89 29.44
CA VAL A 5 -23.46 -7.50 29.16
C VAL A 5 -21.95 -7.44 28.95
N ALA A 6 -21.16 -8.14 29.75
CA ALA A 6 -19.69 -8.19 29.57
C ALA A 6 -19.28 -8.85 28.24
N LEU A 7 -19.96 -9.92 27.82
CA LEU A 7 -19.69 -10.58 26.52
C LEU A 7 -20.06 -9.69 25.33
N LEU A 8 -21.17 -8.96 25.40
CA LEU A 8 -21.56 -7.99 24.36
C LEU A 8 -20.56 -6.82 24.25
N LEU A 9 -20.02 -6.36 25.38
CA LEU A 9 -19.06 -5.24 25.42
C LEU A 9 -17.67 -5.64 24.90
N ILE A 10 -17.28 -6.91 25.07
CA ILE A 10 -16.05 -7.46 24.48
C ILE A 10 -16.20 -7.63 22.96
N MET A 11 -17.39 -8.02 22.48
CA MET A 11 -17.66 -8.20 21.04
C MET A 11 -17.69 -6.87 20.26
N THR A 12 -18.00 -5.74 20.91
CA THR A 12 -17.94 -4.42 20.27
C THR A 12 -16.52 -3.86 20.15
N ILE A 13 -15.55 -4.36 20.92
CA ILE A 13 -14.15 -3.90 20.88
C ILE A 13 -13.36 -4.57 19.74
N THR A 14 -13.87 -5.67 19.16
CA THR A 14 -13.18 -6.40 18.08
C THR A 14 -13.53 -5.92 16.67
N ILE A 15 -14.43 -4.94 16.52
CA ILE A 15 -14.65 -4.27 15.24
C ILE A 15 -13.61 -3.15 15.13
N SER A 16 -12.34 -3.54 15.01
CA SER A 16 -11.37 -2.65 14.40
C SER A 16 -11.87 -2.40 12.99
N LEU A 17 -12.28 -1.16 12.67
CA LEU A 17 -12.47 -0.74 11.30
C LEU A 17 -11.09 -0.78 10.64
N SER A 18 -10.64 -1.96 10.22
CA SER A 18 -9.71 -2.04 9.12
C SER A 18 -10.51 -1.52 7.94
N ALA A 19 -10.27 -0.27 7.52
CA ALA A 19 -10.63 0.13 6.18
C ALA A 19 -10.03 -0.94 5.27
N VAL A 20 -10.88 -1.77 4.66
CA VAL A 20 -10.40 -2.77 3.71
C VAL A 20 -10.00 -1.95 2.51
N ALA A 21 -8.69 -1.76 2.32
CA ALA A 21 -8.14 -1.13 1.14
C ALA A 21 -8.73 -1.85 -0.09
N GLU A 22 -9.40 -1.10 -0.95
CA GLU A 22 -9.99 -1.66 -2.16
C GLU A 22 -8.87 -1.92 -3.18
N SER A 23 -8.81 -3.15 -3.69
CA SER A 23 -7.79 -3.54 -4.67
C SER A 23 -7.87 -2.64 -5.91
N GLY A 24 -6.74 -2.08 -6.35
CA GLY A 24 -6.66 -1.18 -7.48
C GLY A 24 -7.13 0.26 -7.23
N VAL A 25 -7.50 0.63 -6.01
CA VAL A 25 -7.89 2.00 -5.66
C VAL A 25 -6.77 2.69 -4.87
N ASN A 26 -6.28 3.81 -5.39
CA ASN A 26 -5.25 4.61 -4.71
C ASN A 26 -5.77 5.20 -3.39
N GLU A 27 -4.86 5.33 -2.43
CA GLU A 27 -5.13 5.94 -1.13
C GLU A 27 -4.31 7.22 -0.97
N GLU A 28 -4.89 8.20 -0.29
CA GLU A 28 -4.24 9.49 -0.02
C GLU A 28 -4.52 9.96 1.41
N SER A 29 -3.51 10.57 2.02
CA SER A 29 -3.62 11.10 3.38
C SER A 29 -4.30 12.46 3.40
N ASN A 30 -5.02 12.75 4.48
CA ASN A 30 -5.55 14.09 4.72
C ASN A 30 -4.43 15.03 5.16
N LEU A 31 -4.27 16.14 4.45
CA LEU A 31 -3.25 17.16 4.74
C LEU A 31 -3.73 18.24 5.73
N SER A 32 -5.02 18.25 6.09
CA SER A 32 -5.60 19.25 6.99
C SER A 32 -4.90 19.24 8.35
N GLY A 33 -4.34 20.40 8.74
CA GLY A 33 -3.63 20.56 10.01
C GLY A 33 -2.19 20.04 9.98
N THR A 34 -1.67 19.69 8.81
CA THR A 34 -0.25 19.40 8.59
C THR A 34 0.44 20.61 7.97
N ASP A 35 1.77 20.60 7.96
CA ASP A 35 2.57 21.65 7.31
C ASP A 35 2.79 21.43 5.80
N ILE A 36 2.16 20.39 5.25
CA ILE A 36 2.18 20.07 3.83
C ILE A 36 0.99 20.75 3.16
N GLU A 37 1.25 21.59 2.17
CA GLU A 37 0.22 22.28 1.37
C GLU A 37 -0.34 21.35 0.28
N SER A 38 0.54 20.62 -0.40
CA SER A 38 0.15 19.70 -1.47
C SER A 38 1.23 18.65 -1.72
N VAL A 39 0.83 17.49 -2.24
CA VAL A 39 1.75 16.47 -2.75
C VAL A 39 1.36 16.07 -4.16
N PHE A 40 2.32 16.06 -5.06
CA PHE A 40 2.15 15.65 -6.45
C PHE A 40 2.86 14.32 -6.69
N PHE A 41 2.17 13.39 -7.33
CA PHE A 41 2.69 12.06 -7.63
C PHE A 41 1.88 11.44 -8.80
N PRO A 42 2.44 10.46 -9.54
CA PRO A 42 1.72 9.71 -10.56
C PRO A 42 0.52 8.94 -10.00
N ASN A 43 -0.57 8.83 -10.77
CA ASN A 43 -1.73 8.02 -10.38
C ASN A 43 -1.54 6.51 -10.60
N GLU A 44 -0.44 6.11 -11.23
CA GLU A 44 -0.06 4.74 -11.50
C GLU A 44 1.46 4.62 -11.37
N ALA A 45 1.94 3.45 -10.98
CA ALA A 45 3.36 3.14 -10.92
C ALA A 45 3.68 1.99 -11.89
N SER A 46 4.76 2.08 -12.65
CA SER A 46 5.16 1.02 -13.56
C SER A 46 6.50 0.47 -13.12
N ALA A 47 6.64 -0.85 -13.14
CA ALA A 47 7.91 -1.50 -12.81
C ALA A 47 9.00 -1.08 -13.81
N GLY A 48 10.17 -0.68 -13.31
CA GLY A 48 11.28 -0.20 -14.13
C GLY A 48 11.17 1.25 -14.61
N ASP A 49 10.04 1.92 -14.41
CA ASP A 49 9.85 3.33 -14.73
C ASP A 49 10.04 4.22 -13.49
N GLU A 50 10.37 5.50 -13.71
CA GLU A 50 10.57 6.44 -12.61
C GLU A 50 9.23 6.80 -11.95
N PHE A 51 9.15 6.59 -10.64
CA PHE A 51 8.06 7.07 -9.78
C PHE A 51 8.58 8.25 -8.93
N GLY A 52 8.21 9.46 -9.32
CA GLY A 52 8.63 10.70 -8.65
C GLY A 52 7.53 11.34 -7.83
N ILE A 53 7.89 11.96 -6.71
CA ILE A 53 6.98 12.80 -5.91
C ILE A 53 7.53 14.22 -5.77
N SER A 54 6.62 15.16 -5.58
CA SER A 54 6.94 16.55 -5.23
C SER A 54 6.06 17.00 -4.07
N VAL A 55 6.67 17.37 -2.94
CA VAL A 55 6.01 17.80 -1.72
C VAL A 55 6.16 19.30 -1.56
N LYS A 56 5.05 20.03 -1.44
CA LYS A 56 5.05 21.46 -1.14
C LYS A 56 4.75 21.70 0.33
N LEU A 57 5.65 22.37 1.04
CA LEU A 57 5.42 22.81 2.41
C LEU A 57 4.76 24.20 2.44
N ASN A 58 4.10 24.53 3.55
CA ASN A 58 3.66 25.89 3.81
C ASN A 58 4.86 26.85 3.96
N GLU A 59 4.61 28.16 3.84
CA GLU A 59 5.67 29.18 3.83
C GLU A 59 6.51 29.21 5.13
N GLU A 60 5.87 28.96 6.28
CA GLU A 60 6.52 28.93 7.59
C GLU A 60 7.53 27.79 7.67
N SER A 61 7.10 26.56 7.39
CA SER A 61 7.95 25.37 7.48
C SER A 61 8.99 25.34 6.37
N ALA A 62 8.66 25.80 5.15
CA ALA A 62 9.61 25.93 4.05
C ALA A 62 10.77 26.91 4.34
N SER A 63 10.50 27.98 5.08
CA SER A 63 11.49 29.03 5.36
C SER A 63 12.33 28.77 6.62
N ASN A 64 11.99 27.75 7.40
CA ASN A 64 12.53 27.52 8.74
C ASN A 64 13.40 26.26 8.86
N GLY A 65 14.16 25.95 7.79
CA GLY A 65 15.14 24.85 7.81
C GLY A 65 14.55 23.44 7.91
N THR A 66 13.23 23.28 7.71
CA THR A 66 12.57 21.96 7.71
C THR A 66 13.09 21.12 6.55
N SER A 67 13.45 19.87 6.81
CA SER A 67 13.74 18.88 5.77
C SER A 67 12.62 17.86 5.64
N VAL A 68 12.53 17.26 4.44
CA VAL A 68 11.48 16.30 4.11
C VAL A 68 12.09 14.94 3.80
N THR A 69 11.58 13.93 4.49
CA THR A 69 11.92 12.53 4.29
C THR A 69 10.71 11.79 3.73
N TRP A 70 10.96 10.93 2.75
CA TRP A 70 9.98 10.08 2.09
C TRP A 70 10.26 8.62 2.42
N ILE A 71 9.28 7.95 3.03
CA ILE A 71 9.41 6.55 3.45
C ILE A 71 8.49 5.71 2.58
N THR A 72 9.05 4.76 1.85
CA THR A 72 8.34 3.94 0.85
C THR A 72 8.39 2.47 1.20
N GLN A 73 7.32 1.74 0.91
CA GLN A 73 7.28 0.29 0.96
C GLN A 73 6.68 -0.23 -0.35
N MET A 74 7.46 -1.02 -1.08
CA MET A 74 7.00 -1.70 -2.29
C MET A 74 6.44 -3.06 -1.94
N CYS A 75 5.28 -3.40 -2.52
CA CYS A 75 4.68 -4.72 -2.43
C CYS A 75 4.55 -5.29 -3.84
N ILE A 76 4.92 -6.56 -3.99
CA ILE A 76 4.95 -7.26 -5.27
C ILE A 76 3.76 -8.21 -5.44
N ASN A 77 3.50 -8.64 -6.67
CA ASN A 77 2.35 -9.46 -7.07
C ASN A 77 2.25 -10.82 -6.34
N SER A 78 3.33 -11.28 -5.70
CA SER A 78 3.28 -12.46 -4.82
C SER A 78 2.59 -12.21 -3.46
N GLY A 79 2.28 -10.95 -3.14
CA GLY A 79 1.75 -10.52 -1.84
C GLY A 79 2.83 -10.25 -0.79
N ILE A 80 4.11 -10.31 -1.16
CA ILE A 80 5.23 -9.93 -0.29
C ILE A 80 5.44 -8.41 -0.36
N CYS A 81 5.58 -7.78 0.80
CA CYS A 81 6.02 -6.39 0.92
C CYS A 81 7.44 -6.35 1.46
N TYR A 82 8.30 -5.56 0.82
CA TYR A 82 9.65 -5.35 1.30
C TYR A 82 9.67 -4.45 2.55
N PRO A 83 10.76 -4.49 3.35
CA PRO A 83 10.96 -3.53 4.42
C PRO A 83 10.88 -2.10 3.88
N PRO A 84 10.33 -1.14 4.65
CA PRO A 84 10.29 0.24 4.22
C PRO A 84 11.70 0.81 4.04
N GLU A 85 11.87 1.63 3.01
CA GLU A 85 13.09 2.37 2.70
C GLU A 85 12.87 3.87 2.87
N THR A 86 13.93 4.57 3.25
CA THR A 86 13.89 5.99 3.62
C THR A 86 14.75 6.81 2.65
N TYR A 87 14.13 7.84 2.08
CA TYR A 87 14.73 8.73 1.10
C TYR A 87 14.63 10.18 1.57
N THR A 88 15.75 10.90 1.63
CA THR A 88 15.72 12.35 1.87
C THR A 88 15.38 13.06 0.56
N LEU A 89 14.32 13.86 0.57
CA LEU A 89 13.95 14.67 -0.59
C LEU A 89 14.92 15.84 -0.74
N THR A 90 15.05 16.34 -1.97
CA THR A 90 15.90 17.49 -2.29
C THR A 90 15.04 18.73 -2.47
N SER A 91 15.44 19.85 -1.86
CA SER A 91 14.73 21.12 -2.07
C SER A 91 14.87 21.57 -3.53
N ALA A 92 13.72 21.80 -4.17
CA ALA A 92 13.61 22.27 -5.55
C ALA A 92 13.38 23.80 -5.64
N GLY A 93 13.33 24.49 -4.49
CA GLY A 93 12.98 25.91 -4.40
C GLY A 93 11.48 26.13 -4.19
N ASP A 94 11.10 27.36 -3.85
CA ASP A 94 9.69 27.79 -3.67
C ASP A 94 8.85 26.88 -2.73
N GLY A 95 9.50 26.27 -1.73
CA GLY A 95 8.87 25.37 -0.77
C GLY A 95 8.66 23.93 -1.25
N PHE A 96 9.16 23.58 -2.44
CA PHE A 96 9.07 22.23 -3.00
C PHE A 96 10.26 21.34 -2.62
N TRP A 97 9.95 20.06 -2.45
CA TRP A 97 10.87 18.98 -2.14
C TRP A 97 10.59 17.80 -3.05
N ASP A 98 11.58 17.40 -3.84
CA ASP A 98 11.44 16.39 -4.88
C ASP A 98 12.26 15.13 -4.57
N GLY A 99 11.77 13.99 -5.04
CA GLY A 99 12.50 12.74 -5.03
C GLY A 99 11.87 11.71 -5.95
N SER A 100 12.65 10.71 -6.33
CA SER A 100 12.18 9.62 -7.19
C SER A 100 12.80 8.29 -6.81
N ILE A 101 12.07 7.23 -7.14
CA ILE A 101 12.50 5.84 -7.06
C ILE A 101 12.19 5.15 -8.38
N VAL A 102 12.84 4.02 -8.63
CA VAL A 102 12.49 3.12 -9.73
C VAL A 102 12.00 1.82 -9.11
N PRO A 103 10.70 1.50 -9.18
CA PRO A 103 10.18 0.26 -8.64
C PRO A 103 10.74 -0.96 -9.35
N GLU A 104 10.95 -2.03 -8.60
CA GLU A 104 11.43 -3.30 -9.15
C GLU A 104 10.35 -4.03 -9.98
N GLU A 105 10.76 -5.10 -10.65
CA GLU A 105 9.85 -6.02 -11.35
C GLU A 105 8.77 -6.59 -10.40
N ASP A 106 7.64 -7.01 -10.97
CA ASP A 106 6.48 -7.56 -10.26
C ASP A 106 5.79 -6.62 -9.25
N LEU A 107 5.99 -5.30 -9.33
CA LEU A 107 5.29 -4.33 -8.49
C LEU A 107 3.77 -4.53 -8.53
N SER A 108 3.13 -4.63 -7.35
CA SER A 108 1.68 -4.59 -7.19
C SER A 108 1.24 -3.18 -6.75
N TYR A 109 1.89 -2.59 -5.75
CA TYR A 109 1.64 -1.22 -5.31
C TYR A 109 2.80 -0.67 -4.46
N ILE A 110 2.83 0.66 -4.33
CA ILE A 110 3.77 1.39 -3.47
C ILE A 110 2.97 2.05 -2.35
N ASN A 111 3.25 1.69 -1.11
CA ASN A 111 2.81 2.43 0.07
C ASN A 111 3.86 3.48 0.43
N TRP A 112 3.44 4.66 0.88
CA TRP A 112 4.41 5.65 1.36
C TRP A 112 3.83 6.65 2.37
N ARG A 113 4.73 7.36 3.04
CA ARG A 113 4.43 8.46 3.96
C ARG A 113 5.54 9.51 3.92
N ILE A 114 5.24 10.68 4.46
CA ILE A 114 6.20 11.79 4.59
C ILE A 114 6.52 12.00 6.06
N GLU A 115 7.77 12.30 6.35
CA GLU A 115 8.25 12.71 7.67
C GLU A 115 8.94 14.07 7.53
N LEU A 116 8.47 15.05 8.28
CA LEU A 116 9.06 16.37 8.37
C LEU A 116 10.02 16.42 9.56
N HIS A 117 11.23 16.90 9.34
CA HIS A 117 12.20 17.13 10.41
C HIS A 117 12.46 18.63 10.52
N TYR A 118 12.13 19.21 11.68
CA TYR A 118 12.22 20.64 11.93
C TYR A 118 13.61 21.01 12.47
N GLU A 119 14.01 22.28 12.32
CA GLU A 119 15.32 22.77 12.80
C GLU A 119 15.51 22.59 14.32
N ASN A 120 14.43 22.63 15.09
CA ASN A 120 14.46 22.44 16.54
C ASN A 120 14.66 20.97 16.96
N GLY A 121 14.70 20.02 16.02
CA GLY A 121 14.85 18.59 16.24
C GLY A 121 13.54 17.83 16.46
N ASP A 122 12.39 18.50 16.37
CA ASP A 122 11.10 17.82 16.37
C ASP A 122 10.84 17.14 15.02
N GLU A 123 9.99 16.11 15.04
CA GLU A 123 9.61 15.34 13.84
C GLU A 123 8.09 15.15 13.77
N SER A 124 7.55 15.14 12.55
CA SER A 124 6.13 14.91 12.30
C SER A 124 5.91 14.02 11.09
N GLY A 125 5.28 12.87 11.31
CA GLY A 125 4.81 11.99 10.25
C GLY A 125 3.46 12.45 9.69
N VAL A 126 3.28 12.34 8.37
CA VAL A 126 2.00 12.51 7.69
C VAL A 126 1.68 11.21 6.95
N PRO A 127 0.61 10.48 7.34
CA PRO A 127 -0.12 10.61 8.60
C PRO A 127 0.77 10.31 9.81
N ALA A 128 0.29 10.61 11.01
CA ALA A 128 1.05 10.39 12.24
C ALA A 128 1.46 8.91 12.44
N GLU A 129 0.66 7.97 11.94
CA GLU A 129 0.89 6.54 12.08
C GLU A 129 0.64 5.80 10.76
N GLY A 130 1.45 4.77 10.49
CA GLY A 130 1.31 3.94 9.29
C GLY A 130 1.73 4.63 7.99
N PHE A 131 1.20 4.14 6.87
CA PHE A 131 1.37 4.73 5.55
C PHE A 131 0.16 5.60 5.20
N GLY A 132 0.42 6.69 4.49
CA GLY A 132 -0.58 7.69 4.12
C GLY A 132 -1.10 7.56 2.71
N TRP A 133 -0.27 7.02 1.84
CA TRP A 133 -0.56 6.92 0.42
C TRP A 133 -0.33 5.52 -0.07
N ARG A 134 -1.13 5.15 -1.08
CA ARG A 134 -0.93 3.96 -1.89
C ARG A 134 -1.16 4.30 -3.35
N VAL A 135 -0.20 3.94 -4.19
CA VAL A 135 -0.37 3.97 -5.65
C VAL A 135 -0.23 2.55 -6.19
N TRP A 136 -1.23 2.13 -6.95
CA TRP A 136 -1.24 0.82 -7.60
C TRP A 136 -0.39 0.80 -8.85
N SER A 137 0.16 -0.37 -9.14
CA SER A 137 0.91 -0.63 -10.36
C SER A 137 -0.02 -0.50 -11.58
N ASP A 138 0.54 -0.29 -12.77
CA ASP A 138 -0.21 -0.41 -14.02
C ASP A 138 -0.55 -1.87 -14.37
N CYS A 139 0.07 -2.82 -13.68
CA CYS A 139 -0.22 -4.25 -13.73
C CYS A 139 -0.03 -4.84 -12.32
N TRP A 140 -1.14 -5.13 -11.63
CA TRP A 140 -1.12 -5.55 -10.22
C TRP A 140 -1.92 -6.82 -9.99
N TYR A 141 -1.49 -7.60 -8.99
CA TYR A 141 -2.23 -8.71 -8.42
C TYR A 141 -2.50 -8.45 -6.94
N ASP A 142 -3.76 -8.58 -6.55
CA ASP A 142 -4.18 -8.54 -5.15
C ASP A 142 -5.42 -9.39 -4.93
N ASN A 143 -5.48 -10.04 -3.76
CA ASN A 143 -6.63 -10.84 -3.32
C ASN A 143 -7.22 -11.79 -4.39
N GLY A 144 -6.35 -12.45 -5.18
CA GLY A 144 -6.79 -13.42 -6.19
C GLY A 144 -7.19 -12.82 -7.54
N THR A 145 -7.04 -11.51 -7.73
CA THR A 145 -7.48 -10.79 -8.92
C THR A 145 -6.33 -9.99 -9.52
N TRP A 146 -6.19 -10.06 -10.83
CA TRP A 146 -5.33 -9.18 -11.62
C TRP A 146 -6.10 -7.92 -12.02
N GLY A 147 -5.43 -6.78 -12.01
CA GLY A 147 -5.96 -5.52 -12.51
C GLY A 147 -4.87 -4.59 -13.03
N GLY A 148 -5.29 -3.38 -13.41
CA GLY A 148 -4.44 -2.39 -14.05
C GLY A 148 -4.66 -2.33 -15.58
N PRO A 149 -4.21 -1.24 -16.23
CA PRO A 149 -4.31 -1.06 -17.68
C PRO A 149 -3.36 -1.96 -18.49
N SER A 150 -2.29 -2.47 -17.89
CA SER A 150 -1.31 -3.37 -18.52
C SER A 150 -1.50 -4.83 -18.10
N SER A 151 -1.05 -5.75 -18.95
CA SER A 151 -1.01 -7.19 -18.69
C SER A 151 0.40 -7.76 -18.76
N ASP A 152 1.42 -6.91 -18.89
CA ASP A 152 2.80 -7.34 -19.17
C ASP A 152 3.41 -8.15 -18.01
N CYS A 153 2.90 -7.98 -16.80
CA CYS A 153 3.33 -8.72 -15.61
C CYS A 153 2.57 -10.06 -15.39
N GLN A 154 1.64 -10.43 -16.28
CA GLN A 154 0.76 -11.61 -16.12
C GLN A 154 1.29 -12.88 -16.82
N ASP A 155 2.61 -13.02 -16.97
CA ASP A 155 3.19 -14.13 -17.74
C ASP A 155 2.64 -15.51 -17.33
N SER A 156 2.20 -16.29 -18.32
CA SER A 156 1.44 -17.54 -18.11
C SER A 156 2.24 -18.69 -17.46
N ASP A 157 3.55 -18.51 -17.29
CA ASP A 157 4.48 -19.50 -16.74
C ASP A 157 5.12 -19.09 -15.40
N SER A 158 4.87 -17.86 -14.91
CA SER A 158 5.39 -17.42 -13.62
C SER A 158 4.44 -17.88 -12.49
N VAL A 159 4.79 -19.01 -11.88
CA VAL A 159 4.23 -19.38 -10.58
C VAL A 159 4.63 -18.27 -9.60
N LEU A 160 3.69 -17.38 -9.26
CA LEU A 160 3.90 -16.31 -8.28
C LEU A 160 4.58 -16.92 -7.04
N PRO A 161 5.80 -16.47 -6.67
CA PRO A 161 6.59 -17.09 -5.62
C PRO A 161 5.85 -16.96 -4.28
N GLY A 162 5.15 -18.02 -3.87
CA GLY A 162 4.34 -18.04 -2.63
C GLY A 162 2.99 -18.73 -2.80
N PHE A 163 2.44 -18.80 -4.01
CA PHE A 163 1.20 -19.51 -4.29
C PHE A 163 1.51 -20.93 -4.78
N SER A 164 1.59 -21.87 -3.83
CA SER A 164 1.44 -23.28 -4.16
C SER A 164 0.02 -23.47 -4.70
N LEU A 165 -0.12 -23.73 -6.00
CA LEU A 165 -1.41 -24.03 -6.62
C LEU A 165 -2.09 -25.19 -5.88
N TYR A 166 -3.03 -24.88 -4.99
CA TYR A 166 -3.99 -25.86 -4.49
C TYR A 166 -4.91 -26.21 -5.65
N THR A 167 -4.49 -27.16 -6.48
CA THR A 167 -5.36 -27.82 -7.44
C THR A 167 -6.44 -28.54 -6.66
N VAL A 168 -7.63 -27.96 -6.59
CA VAL A 168 -8.82 -28.63 -6.05
C VAL A 168 -9.16 -29.78 -7.00
N SER A 169 -8.73 -30.99 -6.64
CA SER A 169 -9.14 -32.20 -7.34
C SER A 169 -10.63 -32.45 -7.04
N ALA A 170 -11.46 -32.25 -8.06
CA ALA A 170 -12.88 -32.62 -8.01
C ALA A 170 -13.00 -34.16 -7.94
N SER A 171 -13.28 -34.71 -6.75
CA SER A 171 -13.58 -36.14 -6.58
C SER A 171 -15.06 -36.39 -6.84
N ILE A 172 -15.44 -36.55 -8.11
CA ILE A 172 -16.75 -37.09 -8.48
C ILE A 172 -16.65 -38.62 -8.55
N GLY A 173 -17.38 -39.30 -7.66
CA GLY A 173 -18.12 -40.52 -8.01
C GLY A 173 -17.64 -41.85 -7.45
N MET A 174 -18.19 -42.26 -6.30
CA MET A 174 -18.55 -43.67 -6.06
C MET A 174 -19.81 -43.75 -5.17
N ALA A 175 -20.97 -43.57 -5.78
CA ALA A 175 -22.27 -43.91 -5.16
C ALA A 175 -23.19 -44.74 -6.08
N ALA A 176 -22.61 -45.44 -7.07
CA ALA A 176 -23.38 -46.26 -8.02
C ALA A 176 -23.15 -47.77 -7.91
N LEU A 177 -22.42 -48.27 -6.89
CA LEU A 177 -22.14 -49.70 -6.73
C LEU A 177 -22.83 -50.39 -5.55
N MET A 178 -23.68 -49.68 -4.78
CA MET A 178 -24.50 -50.30 -3.71
C MET A 178 -25.98 -50.54 -4.07
N ALA A 179 -26.37 -50.39 -5.33
CA ALA A 179 -27.74 -50.68 -5.80
C ALA A 179 -27.89 -52.02 -6.54
N ARG A 180 -26.85 -52.86 -6.58
CA ARG A 180 -26.90 -54.21 -7.17
C ARG A 180 -26.63 -55.28 -6.11
N ARG A 181 -27.38 -55.25 -5.01
CA ARG A 181 -27.57 -56.38 -4.08
C ARG A 181 -28.66 -56.04 -3.06
N SER A 182 -29.91 -56.03 -3.52
CA SER A 182 -31.10 -56.21 -2.70
C SER A 182 -32.14 -56.90 -3.56
#